data_AF-A0AAE1LFT6-F1
#
_entry.id   AF-A0AAE1LFT6-F1
#
_cell.length_a   1.000
_cell.length_b   1.000
_cell.length_c   1.000
_cell.angle_alpha   90.00
_cell.angle_beta   90.00
_cell.angle_gamma   90.00
#
_symmetry.space_group_name_H-M   'P 1'
#
loop_
_entity.id
_entity.type
_entity.pdbx_description
1 polymer ?
#
loop_
_entity_poly.entity_id
_entity_poly.type
_entity_poly.pdbx_seq_one_letter_code
_entity_poly.pdbx_strand_id
1 'polypeptide(L)'
;MVKTCQTFQPTNIIRKKKQQEINNTKRLSRIEKWKKTQNTIQRSRLSRYQKVTLTDAQIKEHKQNVNTQRVQRSRARVGDSEDQDEVALQRKTPILRWSKAKETYENEIRELYCHICNACGKMCKKNQVQQIKKSTLKEKGFSSHFIKKIFCIENYECEEFCRTCVTYIKKGNVPKLCLQNGLHFPPIDDEISQLNRIEERLLAP
;
A
#
# COMPACT_ATOMS: atom_id res chain seq x y z
N MET A 1 -26.60 -60.07 17.24
CA MET A 1 -26.04 -60.02 15.87
C MET A 1 -26.60 -58.80 15.15
N VAL A 2 -25.71 -57.95 14.59
CA VAL A 2 -25.85 -57.18 13.31
C VAL A 2 -26.98 -56.14 13.23
N LYS A 3 -26.84 -54.88 12.76
CA LYS A 3 -25.78 -53.94 12.31
C LYS A 3 -26.49 -52.57 12.27
N THR A 4 -25.88 -51.49 12.75
CA THR A 4 -26.39 -50.13 12.53
C THR A 4 -25.91 -49.59 11.19
N CYS A 5 -26.84 -49.14 10.35
CA CYS A 5 -26.55 -48.48 9.07
C CYS A 5 -25.98 -47.08 9.30
N GLN A 6 -24.74 -46.85 8.87
CA GLN A 6 -24.14 -45.52 8.78
C GLN A 6 -24.62 -44.83 7.50
N THR A 7 -25.25 -43.68 7.64
CA THR A 7 -25.64 -42.80 6.54
C THR A 7 -24.43 -42.04 6.02
N PHE A 8 -24.07 -42.30 4.77
CA PHE A 8 -22.96 -41.65 4.06
C PHE A 8 -23.36 -40.23 3.65
N GLN A 9 -22.70 -39.19 4.15
CA GLN A 9 -23.05 -37.80 3.85
C GLN A 9 -22.38 -37.27 2.55
N PRO A 10 -23.15 -36.85 1.52
CA PRO A 10 -22.62 -36.40 0.22
C PRO A 10 -22.12 -34.93 0.18
N THR A 11 -21.94 -34.28 1.33
CA THR A 11 -21.77 -32.81 1.43
C THR A 11 -20.39 -32.30 0.99
N ASN A 12 -19.35 -33.14 1.05
CA ASN A 12 -17.98 -32.72 0.74
C ASN A 12 -17.66 -32.61 -0.76
N ILE A 13 -18.29 -33.45 -1.60
CA ILE A 13 -18.04 -33.45 -3.05
C ILE A 13 -18.66 -32.21 -3.70
N ILE A 14 -19.87 -31.83 -3.25
CA ILE A 14 -20.60 -30.66 -3.75
C ILE A 14 -19.85 -29.36 -3.40
N ARG A 15 -19.32 -29.24 -2.17
CA ARG A 15 -18.51 -28.08 -1.75
C ARG A 15 -17.22 -27.93 -2.58
N LYS A 16 -16.53 -29.04 -2.87
CA LYS A 16 -15.31 -29.03 -3.69
C LYS A 16 -15.58 -28.60 -5.13
N LYS A 17 -16.67 -29.07 -5.75
CA LYS A 17 -17.09 -28.65 -7.10
C LYS A 17 -17.42 -27.14 -7.16
N LYS A 18 -18.19 -26.64 -6.19
CA LYS A 18 -18.54 -25.20 -6.11
C LYS A 18 -17.31 -24.30 -5.93
N GLN A 19 -16.33 -24.75 -5.16
CA GLN A 19 -15.07 -24.02 -4.99
C GLN A 19 -14.21 -24.02 -6.27
N GLN A 20 -14.20 -25.12 -7.03
CA GLN A 20 -13.52 -25.19 -8.33
C GLN A 20 -14.15 -24.25 -9.36
N GLU A 21 -15.48 -24.16 -9.42
CA GLU A 21 -16.19 -23.24 -10.31
C GLU A 21 -15.90 -21.77 -10.00
N ILE A 22 -15.85 -21.41 -8.71
CA ILE A 22 -15.47 -20.05 -8.26
C ILE A 22 -14.02 -19.73 -8.64
N ASN A 23 -13.12 -20.71 -8.52
CA ASN A 23 -11.72 -20.51 -8.90
C ASN A 23 -11.56 -20.38 -10.43
N ASN A 24 -12.32 -21.14 -11.21
CA ASN A 24 -12.32 -21.06 -12.67
C ASN A 24 -12.88 -19.72 -13.18
N THR A 25 -13.97 -19.22 -12.61
CA THR A 25 -14.52 -17.90 -12.95
C THR A 25 -13.57 -16.75 -12.59
N LYS A 26 -12.91 -16.82 -11.42
CA LYS A 26 -11.86 -15.87 -11.04
C LYS A 26 -10.65 -15.92 -11.98
N ARG A 27 -10.28 -17.10 -12.49
CA ARG A 27 -9.20 -17.26 -13.47
C ARG A 27 -9.57 -16.68 -14.84
N LEU A 28 -10.78 -16.96 -15.33
CA LEU A 28 -11.27 -16.44 -16.62
C LEU A 28 -11.38 -14.91 -16.61
N SER A 29 -11.92 -14.32 -15.54
CA SER A 29 -12.00 -12.86 -15.41
C SER A 29 -10.63 -12.17 -15.36
N ARG A 30 -9.60 -12.81 -14.78
CA ARG A 30 -8.22 -12.31 -14.83
C ARG A 30 -7.64 -12.37 -16.25
N ILE A 31 -7.88 -13.46 -16.98
CA ILE A 31 -7.44 -13.60 -18.38
C ILE A 31 -8.10 -12.55 -19.27
N GLU A 32 -9.40 -12.30 -19.09
CA GLU A 32 -10.12 -11.30 -19.87
C GLU A 32 -9.63 -9.88 -19.59
N LYS A 33 -9.40 -9.53 -18.31
CA LYS A 33 -8.78 -8.26 -17.92
C LYS A 33 -7.40 -8.09 -18.55
N TRP A 34 -6.56 -9.13 -18.50
CA TRP A 34 -5.23 -9.12 -19.10
C TRP A 34 -5.28 -8.93 -20.63
N LYS A 35 -6.20 -9.62 -21.32
CA LYS A 35 -6.43 -9.44 -22.78
C LYS A 35 -6.86 -8.01 -23.11
N LYS A 36 -7.76 -7.41 -22.32
CA LYS A 36 -8.17 -6.00 -22.47
C LYS A 36 -6.97 -5.06 -22.30
N THR A 37 -6.14 -5.26 -21.27
CA THR A 37 -4.93 -4.46 -21.06
C THR A 37 -3.93 -4.61 -22.22
N GLN A 38 -3.71 -5.82 -22.72
CA GLN A 38 -2.82 -6.07 -23.86
C GLN A 38 -3.32 -5.38 -25.14
N ASN A 39 -4.62 -5.48 -25.44
CA ASN A 39 -5.21 -4.79 -26.59
C ASN A 39 -5.07 -3.25 -26.49
N THR A 40 -5.25 -2.68 -25.30
CA THR A 40 -5.06 -1.24 -25.09
C THR A 40 -3.60 -0.83 -25.28
N ILE A 41 -2.66 -1.63 -24.78
CA ILE A 41 -1.22 -1.40 -24.96
C ILE A 41 -0.85 -1.50 -26.45
N GLN A 42 -1.34 -2.52 -27.17
CA GLN A 42 -1.10 -2.67 -28.61
C GLN A 42 -1.66 -1.50 -29.41
N ARG A 43 -2.90 -1.06 -29.16
CA ARG A 43 -3.48 0.14 -29.81
C ARG A 43 -2.67 1.40 -29.53
N SER A 44 -2.20 1.56 -28.30
CA SER A 44 -1.37 2.72 -27.91
C SER A 44 0.01 2.71 -28.57
N ARG A 45 0.59 1.53 -28.79
CA ARG A 45 1.85 1.35 -29.51
C ARG A 45 1.67 1.62 -31.00
N LEU A 46 0.65 1.05 -31.64
CA LEU A 46 0.35 1.27 -33.06
C LEU A 46 0.07 2.75 -33.37
N SER A 47 -0.68 3.44 -32.50
CA SER A 47 -0.94 4.88 -32.64
C SER A 47 0.34 5.73 -32.48
N ARG A 48 1.28 5.30 -31.62
CA ARG A 48 2.58 5.97 -31.49
C ARG A 48 3.46 5.74 -32.71
N TYR A 49 3.52 4.52 -33.25
CA TYR A 49 4.29 4.22 -34.45
C TYR A 49 3.76 4.98 -35.68
N GLN A 50 2.44 5.06 -35.85
CA GLN A 50 1.85 5.85 -36.94
C GLN A 50 2.22 7.34 -36.85
N LYS A 51 2.33 7.93 -35.65
CA LYS A 51 2.74 9.33 -35.49
C LYS A 51 4.20 9.60 -35.84
N VAL A 52 5.06 8.59 -35.82
CA VAL A 52 6.49 8.71 -36.13
C VAL A 52 6.75 8.62 -37.64
N THR A 53 5.83 8.04 -38.42
CA THR A 53 5.98 7.84 -39.87
C THR A 53 5.20 8.82 -40.75
N LEU A 54 4.36 9.69 -40.17
CA LEU A 54 3.55 10.64 -40.92
C LEU A 54 4.30 11.95 -41.15
N THR A 55 4.22 12.46 -42.36
CA THR A 55 4.72 13.81 -42.68
C THR A 55 3.86 14.88 -42.00
N ASP A 56 4.44 16.05 -41.74
CA ASP A 56 3.74 17.14 -41.04
C ASP A 56 2.42 17.56 -41.72
N ALA A 57 2.34 17.43 -43.05
CA ALA A 57 1.12 17.67 -43.82
C ALA A 57 0.01 16.67 -43.47
N GLN A 58 0.33 15.37 -43.36
CA GLN A 58 -0.62 14.32 -42.98
C GLN A 58 -1.06 14.45 -41.51
N ILE A 59 -0.16 14.91 -40.64
CA ILE A 59 -0.49 15.22 -39.24
C ILE A 59 -1.50 16.38 -39.16
N LYS A 60 -1.33 17.41 -40.01
CA LYS A 60 -2.22 18.58 -40.06
C LYS A 60 -3.60 18.20 -40.60
N GLU A 61 -3.67 17.41 -41.66
CA GLU A 61 -4.92 16.91 -42.23
C GLU A 61 -5.67 15.99 -41.26
N HIS A 62 -4.95 15.09 -40.56
CA HIS A 62 -5.56 14.24 -39.54
C HIS A 62 -6.11 15.06 -38.37
N LYS A 63 -5.39 16.10 -37.92
CA LYS A 63 -5.88 17.03 -36.89
C LYS A 63 -7.13 17.78 -37.35
N GLN A 64 -7.17 18.22 -38.60
CA GLN A 64 -8.33 18.89 -39.17
C GLN A 64 -9.53 17.94 -39.20
N ASN A 65 -9.39 16.73 -39.75
CA ASN A 65 -10.46 15.72 -39.82
C ASN A 65 -10.99 15.29 -38.44
N VAL A 66 -10.12 15.13 -37.45
CA VAL A 66 -10.53 14.85 -36.07
C VAL A 66 -11.34 16.02 -35.49
N ASN A 67 -10.98 17.26 -35.82
CA ASN A 67 -11.72 18.43 -35.37
C ASN A 67 -13.08 18.57 -36.06
N THR A 68 -13.17 18.32 -37.37
CA THR A 68 -14.45 18.33 -38.11
C THR A 68 -15.39 17.24 -37.60
N GLN A 69 -14.90 16.02 -37.36
CA GLN A 69 -15.71 14.96 -36.74
C GLN A 69 -16.16 15.32 -35.32
N ARG A 70 -15.32 16.00 -34.53
CA ARG A 70 -15.68 16.45 -33.19
C ARG A 70 -16.81 17.49 -33.22
N VAL A 71 -16.73 18.45 -34.15
CA VAL A 71 -17.75 19.49 -34.33
C VAL A 71 -19.08 18.89 -34.82
N GLN A 72 -19.03 17.93 -35.75
CA GLN A 72 -20.21 17.20 -36.20
C GLN A 72 -20.86 16.39 -35.07
N ARG A 73 -20.05 15.69 -34.26
CA ARG A 73 -20.54 14.95 -33.08
C ARG A 73 -21.09 15.87 -31.98
N SER A 74 -20.55 17.07 -31.80
CA SER A 74 -21.12 18.03 -30.84
C SER A 74 -22.44 18.61 -31.31
N ARG A 75 -22.63 18.80 -32.63
CA ARG A 75 -23.92 19.25 -33.19
C ARG A 75 -25.00 18.17 -33.10
N ALA A 76 -24.64 16.90 -33.24
CA ALA A 76 -25.56 15.77 -33.08
C ALA A 76 -26.00 15.51 -31.63
N ARG A 77 -25.34 16.08 -30.61
CA ARG A 77 -25.62 15.87 -29.18
C ARG A 77 -26.44 16.98 -28.50
N VAL A 78 -26.95 17.96 -29.27
CA VAL A 78 -27.79 19.04 -28.72
C VAL A 78 -29.24 18.56 -28.46
N GLY A 79 -29.53 17.26 -28.63
CA GLY A 79 -30.86 16.68 -28.51
C GLY A 79 -31.19 15.89 -27.23
N ASP A 80 -30.23 15.62 -26.33
CA ASP A 80 -30.51 14.83 -25.11
C ASP A 80 -29.92 15.50 -23.86
N SER A 81 -30.81 15.98 -23.00
CA SER A 81 -30.52 16.67 -21.74
C SER A 81 -29.94 15.78 -20.63
N GLU A 82 -29.83 14.47 -20.83
CA GLU A 82 -29.34 13.52 -19.81
C GLU A 82 -27.80 13.37 -19.82
N ASP A 83 -27.12 13.75 -20.90
CA ASP A 83 -25.67 13.53 -21.10
C ASP A 83 -24.79 14.61 -20.42
N GLN A 84 -25.38 15.74 -19.99
CA GLN A 84 -24.63 16.84 -19.36
C GLN A 84 -24.18 16.52 -17.93
N ASP A 85 -24.96 15.73 -17.19
CA ASP A 85 -24.62 15.33 -15.82
C ASP A 85 -23.46 14.34 -15.77
N GLU A 86 -23.35 13.45 -16.75
CA GLU A 86 -22.26 12.46 -16.80
C GLU A 86 -20.90 13.11 -17.13
N VAL A 87 -20.90 14.12 -18.02
CA VAL A 87 -19.70 14.91 -18.34
C VAL A 87 -19.30 15.83 -17.17
N ALA A 88 -20.27 16.37 -16.42
CA ALA A 88 -20.00 17.12 -15.20
C ALA A 88 -19.43 16.22 -14.07
N LEU A 89 -19.92 14.98 -13.93
CA LEU A 89 -19.35 13.98 -13.02
C LEU A 89 -17.89 13.66 -13.40
N GLN A 90 -17.60 13.44 -14.68
CA GLN A 90 -16.25 13.12 -15.16
C GLN A 90 -15.25 14.25 -14.88
N ARG A 91 -15.66 15.52 -14.98
CA ARG A 91 -14.83 16.70 -14.66
C ARG A 91 -14.63 16.92 -13.15
N LYS A 92 -15.52 16.43 -12.30
CA LYS A 92 -15.38 16.49 -10.83
C LYS A 92 -14.39 15.45 -10.28
N THR A 93 -14.21 14.32 -10.97
CA THR A 93 -13.33 13.23 -10.49
C THR A 93 -11.86 13.63 -10.23
N PRO A 94 -11.18 14.46 -11.05
CA PRO A 94 -9.79 14.83 -10.81
C PRO A 94 -9.65 15.88 -9.71
N ILE A 95 -10.61 16.81 -9.62
CA ILE A 95 -10.66 17.86 -8.60
C ILE A 95 -10.93 17.24 -7.22
N LEU A 96 -11.91 16.33 -7.12
CA LEU A 96 -12.18 15.55 -5.91
C LEU A 96 -10.96 14.70 -5.50
N ARG A 97 -10.22 14.17 -6.48
CA ARG A 97 -8.99 13.41 -6.23
C ARG A 97 -7.86 14.29 -5.68
N TRP A 98 -7.71 15.51 -6.18
CA TRP A 98 -6.75 16.48 -5.65
C TRP A 98 -7.13 16.94 -4.24
N SER A 99 -8.39 17.32 -4.01
CA SER A 99 -8.86 17.74 -2.68
C SER A 99 -8.64 16.65 -1.63
N LYS A 100 -8.96 15.39 -1.97
CA LYS A 100 -8.70 14.25 -1.09
C LYS A 100 -7.21 14.00 -0.86
N ALA A 101 -6.38 14.12 -1.90
CA ALA A 101 -4.93 13.98 -1.77
C ALA A 101 -4.33 15.08 -0.88
N LYS A 102 -4.78 16.32 -1.05
CA LYS A 102 -4.41 17.48 -0.22
C LYS A 102 -4.81 17.27 1.24
N GLU A 103 -6.05 16.87 1.49
CA GLU A 103 -6.54 16.55 2.83
C GLU A 103 -5.72 15.42 3.47
N THR A 104 -5.43 14.36 2.71
CA THR A 104 -4.58 13.25 3.19
C THR A 104 -3.19 13.75 3.57
N TYR A 105 -2.56 14.56 2.72
CA TYR A 105 -1.25 15.15 2.98
C TYR A 105 -1.24 16.07 4.21
N GLU A 106 -2.22 16.96 4.32
CA GLU A 106 -2.35 17.85 5.48
C GLU A 106 -2.56 17.07 6.78
N ASN A 107 -3.39 16.04 6.76
CA ASN A 107 -3.57 15.14 7.91
C ASN A 107 -2.28 14.38 8.21
N GLU A 108 -1.55 13.93 7.19
CA GLU A 108 -0.28 13.24 7.36
C GLU A 108 0.83 14.11 7.93
N ILE A 109 0.82 15.42 7.68
CA ILE A 109 1.77 16.37 8.29
C ILE A 109 1.35 16.71 9.71
N ARG A 110 0.06 16.90 9.96
CA ARG A 110 -0.46 17.17 11.30
C ARG A 110 -0.22 15.99 12.25
N GLU A 111 -0.28 14.77 11.74
CA GLU A 111 0.11 13.58 12.52
C GLU A 111 1.63 13.52 12.71
N LEU A 112 2.08 13.92 13.90
CA LEU A 112 3.48 13.87 14.29
C LEU A 112 3.99 12.43 14.41
N TYR A 113 5.25 12.24 14.03
CA TYR A 113 5.99 10.99 14.23
C TYR A 113 6.52 10.92 15.67
N CYS A 114 5.63 10.77 16.66
CA CYS A 114 5.99 10.76 18.07
C CYS A 114 6.15 9.36 18.68
N HIS A 115 5.86 8.30 17.92
CA HIS A 115 5.86 6.93 18.44
C HIS A 115 7.15 6.22 18.06
N ILE A 116 7.98 5.86 19.03
CA ILE A 116 9.27 5.24 18.79
C ILE A 116 9.10 3.71 18.84
N CYS A 117 9.54 3.02 17.79
CA CYS A 117 9.53 1.56 17.78
C CYS A 117 10.63 1.00 18.70
N ASN A 118 10.24 0.28 19.75
CA ASN A 118 11.15 -0.23 20.76
C ASN A 118 12.23 -1.21 20.24
N ALA A 119 11.96 -1.89 19.13
CA ALA A 119 12.94 -2.80 18.51
C ALA A 119 14.00 -2.09 17.65
N CYS A 120 13.60 -1.07 16.88
CA CYS A 120 14.43 -0.52 15.80
C CYS A 120 14.69 0.99 15.90
N GLY A 121 14.19 1.67 16.93
CA GLY A 121 14.34 3.12 17.12
C GLY A 121 13.60 3.99 16.10
N LYS A 122 12.92 3.39 15.11
CA LYS A 122 12.24 4.15 14.07
C LYS A 122 11.07 4.95 14.65
N MET A 123 11.06 6.25 14.41
CA MET A 123 9.90 7.11 14.65
C MET A 123 8.77 6.79 13.69
N CYS A 124 7.58 6.62 14.23
CA CYS A 124 6.39 6.15 13.54
C CYS A 124 5.20 7.04 13.92
N LYS A 125 4.19 7.04 13.06
CA LYS A 125 2.86 7.56 13.40
C LYS A 125 2.12 6.57 14.28
N LYS A 126 1.13 7.05 15.03
CA LYS A 126 0.27 6.21 15.89
C LYS A 126 -0.36 5.04 15.14
N ASN A 127 -0.78 5.26 13.90
CA ASN A 127 -1.37 4.22 13.05
C ASN A 127 -0.34 3.19 12.53
N GLN A 128 0.96 3.47 12.59
CA GLN A 128 2.05 2.62 12.11
C GLN A 128 2.68 1.77 13.21
N VAL A 129 2.26 1.94 14.46
CA VAL A 129 2.72 1.15 15.60
C VAL A 129 1.63 0.20 16.10
N GLN A 130 2.07 -0.86 16.77
CA GLN A 130 1.23 -1.78 17.51
C GLN A 130 1.88 -2.06 18.86
N GLN A 131 1.08 -2.02 19.92
CA GLN A 131 1.54 -2.38 21.25
C GLN A 131 1.67 -3.91 21.38
N ILE A 132 2.79 -4.35 21.94
CA ILE A 132 3.04 -5.76 22.27
C ILE A 132 3.42 -5.86 23.75
N LYS A 133 2.78 -6.80 24.45
CA LYS A 133 3.11 -7.12 25.84
C LYS A 133 4.09 -8.29 25.92
N LYS A 134 5.02 -8.25 26.88
CA LYS A 134 6.00 -9.33 27.11
C LYS A 134 5.29 -10.62 27.54
N SER A 135 4.30 -10.53 28.43
CA SER A 135 3.38 -11.61 28.82
C SER A 135 2.80 -12.33 27.61
N THR A 136 2.22 -11.60 26.66
CA THR A 136 1.65 -12.19 25.44
C THR A 136 2.69 -12.91 24.57
N LEU A 137 3.96 -12.48 24.58
CA LEU A 137 5.02 -13.21 23.88
C LEU A 137 5.45 -14.46 24.64
N LYS A 138 5.52 -14.41 25.97
CA LYS A 138 5.81 -15.58 26.82
C LYS A 138 4.73 -16.66 26.68
N GLU A 139 3.46 -16.27 26.70
CA GLU A 139 2.31 -17.17 26.49
C GLU A 139 2.35 -17.87 25.12
N LYS A 140 2.91 -17.20 24.10
CA LYS A 140 3.11 -17.77 22.76
C LYS A 140 4.33 -18.69 22.65
N GLY A 141 5.06 -18.91 23.74
CA GLY A 141 6.23 -19.79 23.80
C GLY A 141 7.52 -19.15 23.29
N PHE A 142 7.60 -17.82 23.15
CA PHE A 142 8.87 -17.17 22.81
C PHE A 142 9.81 -17.16 24.02
N SER A 143 11.10 -17.40 23.77
CA SER A 143 12.11 -17.47 24.83
C SER A 143 12.34 -16.11 25.50
N SER A 144 12.65 -16.10 26.80
CA SER A 144 12.99 -14.86 27.52
C SER A 144 14.16 -14.10 26.88
N HIS A 145 15.13 -14.83 26.33
CA HIS A 145 16.26 -14.24 25.62
C HIS A 145 15.83 -13.51 24.34
N PHE A 146 14.93 -14.11 23.55
CA PHE A 146 14.36 -13.45 22.37
C PHE A 146 13.60 -12.18 22.72
N ILE A 147 12.79 -12.22 23.78
CA ILE A 147 12.02 -11.05 24.23
C ILE A 147 12.96 -9.92 24.65
N LYS A 148 14.02 -10.22 25.43
CA LYS A 148 15.03 -9.23 25.80
C LYS A 148 15.72 -8.59 24.60
N LYS A 149 15.99 -9.37 23.54
CA LYS A 149 16.63 -8.86 22.31
C LYS A 149 15.76 -7.91 21.48
N ILE A 150 14.44 -7.92 21.67
CA ILE A 150 13.50 -7.13 20.88
C ILE A 150 13.08 -5.86 21.61
N PHE A 151 13.05 -5.89 22.94
CA PHE A 151 12.72 -4.73 23.78
C PHE A 151 14.00 -3.94 24.09
N CYS A 152 14.45 -3.12 23.14
CA CYS A 152 15.82 -2.57 23.15
C CYS A 152 15.95 -1.19 23.81
N ILE A 153 14.94 -0.32 23.72
CA ILE A 153 15.00 1.07 24.19
C ILE A 153 14.44 1.15 25.60
N GLU A 154 13.18 0.75 25.72
CA GLU A 154 12.44 0.70 26.97
C GLU A 154 12.13 -0.76 27.32
N ASN A 155 12.14 -1.03 28.62
CA ASN A 155 11.98 -2.37 29.14
C ASN A 155 10.69 -2.53 29.95
N TYR A 156 9.64 -1.78 29.60
CA TYR A 156 8.33 -1.95 30.22
C TYR A 156 7.64 -3.23 29.77
N GLU A 157 6.54 -3.58 30.44
CA GLU A 157 5.75 -4.77 30.14
C GLU A 157 5.01 -4.66 28.80
N CYS A 158 4.67 -3.44 28.37
CA CYS A 158 3.93 -3.14 27.16
C CYS A 158 4.61 -2.01 26.39
N GLU A 159 4.94 -2.26 25.13
CA GLU A 159 5.76 -1.33 24.32
C GLU A 159 5.26 -1.25 22.88
N GLU A 160 5.60 -0.16 22.21
CA GLU A 160 5.20 0.10 20.83
C GLU A 160 6.21 -0.44 19.81
N PHE A 161 5.70 -1.12 18.78
CA PHE A 161 6.51 -1.68 17.71
C PHE A 161 5.93 -1.28 16.35
N CYS A 162 6.79 -0.88 15.41
CA CYS A 162 6.34 -0.61 14.04
C CYS A 162 5.82 -1.89 13.38
N ARG A 163 4.88 -1.76 12.44
CA ARG A 163 4.26 -2.89 11.71
C ARG A 163 5.28 -3.87 11.11
N THR A 164 6.41 -3.36 10.63
CA THR A 164 7.49 -4.19 10.10
C THR A 164 8.07 -5.08 11.20
N CYS A 165 8.52 -4.51 12.31
CA CYS A 165 9.08 -5.26 13.44
C CYS A 165 8.08 -6.28 13.99
N VAL A 166 6.82 -5.89 14.16
CA VAL A 166 5.73 -6.78 14.58
C VAL A 166 5.64 -8.02 13.69
N THR A 167 5.79 -7.86 12.38
CA THR A 167 5.71 -8.96 11.41
C THR A 167 6.86 -9.95 11.57
N TYR A 168 8.07 -9.47 11.89
CA TYR A 168 9.22 -10.33 12.18
C TYR A 168 9.07 -11.03 13.54
N ILE A 169 8.66 -10.28 14.58
CA ILE A 169 8.45 -10.79 15.94
C ILE A 169 7.42 -11.92 15.95
N LYS A 170 6.29 -11.75 15.25
CA LYS A 170 5.26 -12.79 15.12
C LYS A 170 5.76 -14.07 14.46
N LYS A 171 6.82 -13.99 13.64
CA LYS A 171 7.48 -15.15 13.01
C LYS A 171 8.62 -15.73 13.86
N GLY A 172 8.86 -15.21 15.06
CA GLY A 172 9.98 -15.61 15.90
C GLY A 172 11.34 -15.14 15.41
N ASN A 173 11.38 -14.14 14.52
CA ASN A 173 12.61 -13.61 13.96
C ASN A 173 12.93 -12.24 14.58
N VAL A 174 14.21 -12.02 14.87
CA VAL A 174 14.71 -10.69 15.24
C VAL A 174 14.68 -9.82 13.98
N PRO A 175 14.05 -8.63 14.00
CA PRO A 175 14.06 -7.73 12.85
C PRO A 175 15.49 -7.41 12.39
N LYS A 176 15.74 -7.29 11.08
CA LYS A 176 17.07 -6.95 10.56
C LYS A 176 17.57 -5.60 11.09
N LEU A 177 16.65 -4.64 11.18
CA LEU A 177 16.92 -3.29 11.69
C LEU A 177 16.81 -3.18 13.22
N CYS A 178 16.87 -4.31 13.95
CA CYS A 178 16.83 -4.28 15.41
C CYS A 178 18.09 -3.61 15.94
N LEU A 179 17.96 -2.74 16.94
CA LEU A 179 19.09 -2.02 17.51
C LEU A 179 20.15 -3.00 18.06
N GLN A 180 19.71 -4.10 18.66
CA GLN A 180 20.53 -5.21 19.15
C GLN A 180 21.53 -5.78 18.11
N ASN A 181 21.28 -5.57 16.80
CA ASN A 181 22.19 -6.00 15.73
C ASN A 181 23.36 -5.02 15.51
N GLY A 182 23.65 -4.11 16.46
CA GLY A 182 24.70 -3.11 16.33
C GLY A 182 24.25 -1.86 15.55
N LEU A 183 22.94 -1.59 15.52
CA LEU A 183 22.38 -0.37 14.92
C LEU A 183 22.06 0.70 15.98
N HIS A 184 22.52 0.49 17.21
CA HIS A 184 22.51 1.53 18.23
C HIS A 184 23.44 2.68 17.81
N PHE A 185 23.03 3.89 18.15
CA PHE A 185 23.96 5.02 18.14
C PHE A 185 25.10 4.73 19.13
N PRO A 186 26.33 5.15 18.82
CA PRO A 186 27.40 5.10 19.81
C PRO A 186 26.98 5.91 21.05
N PRO A 187 27.46 5.52 22.25
CA PRO A 187 27.30 6.38 23.41
C PRO A 187 27.90 7.75 23.12
N ILE A 188 27.24 8.80 23.62
CA ILE A 188 27.78 10.16 23.54
C ILE A 188 28.94 10.21 24.54
N ASP A 189 30.11 10.67 24.11
CA ASP A 189 31.27 10.81 24.98
C ASP A 189 30.97 11.77 26.14
N ASP A 190 31.47 11.45 27.34
CA ASP A 190 31.18 12.22 28.55
C ASP A 190 31.55 13.70 28.40
N GLU A 191 32.63 13.97 27.66
CA GLU A 191 33.13 15.30 27.32
C GLU A 191 32.09 16.14 26.57
N ILE A 192 31.31 15.52 25.68
CA ILE A 192 30.24 16.17 24.92
C ILE A 192 28.99 16.33 25.80
N SER A 193 28.70 15.33 26.63
CA SER A 193 27.51 15.32 27.51
C SER A 193 27.51 16.44 28.57
N GLN A 194 28.70 16.95 28.92
CA GLN A 194 28.91 17.98 29.93
C GLN A 194 28.89 19.40 29.35
N LEU A 195 28.83 19.55 28.03
CA LEU A 195 28.86 20.86 27.40
C LEU A 195 27.59 21.64 27.72
N ASN A 196 27.77 22.90 28.08
CA ASN A 196 26.68 23.84 28.16
C ASN A 196 26.23 24.24 26.76
N ARG A 197 24.98 24.72 26.64
CA ARG A 197 24.36 25.12 25.36
C ARG A 197 25.19 26.11 24.52
N ILE A 198 26.04 26.91 25.17
CA ILE A 198 26.97 27.83 24.48
C ILE A 198 28.12 27.05 23.85
N GLU A 199 28.72 26.12 24.59
CA GLU A 199 29.85 25.30 24.15
C GLU A 199 29.44 24.34 23.03
N GLU A 200 28.24 23.74 23.12
CA GLU A 200 27.65 22.94 22.04
C GLU A 200 27.57 23.73 20.72
N ARG A 201 27.19 25.02 20.80
CA ARG A 201 27.08 25.90 19.63
C ARG A 201 28.42 26.34 19.05
N LEU A 202 29.50 26.27 19.83
CA LEU A 202 30.85 26.60 19.37
C LEU A 202 31.50 25.43 18.63
N LEU A 203 31.09 24.19 18.92
CA LEU A 203 31.59 22.97 18.25
C LEU A 203 30.87 22.64 16.95
N ALA A 204 29.68 23.19 16.70
CA ALA A 204 28.91 23.01 15.47
C ALA A 204 29.10 24.22 14.53
N PRO A 205 30.03 24.17 13.54
CA PRO A 205 30.23 25.23 12.55
C PRO A 205 29.05 25.37 11.57
#